data_AF-A0A252ECU9-F1
#
_entry.id   AF-A0A252ECU9-F1
#
_cell.length_a   1.000
_cell.length_b   1.000
_cell.length_c   1.000
_cell.angle_alpha   90.00
_cell.angle_beta   90.00
_cell.angle_gamma   90.00
#
_symmetry.space_group_name_H-M   'P 1'
#
loop_
_entity.id
_entity.type
_entity.pdbx_description
1 polymer ?
#
loop_
_entity_poly.entity_id
_entity_poly.type
_entity_poly.pdbx_seq_one_letter_code
_entity_poly.pdbx_strand_id
1 'polypeptide(L)' 'MKSNFKDDQNLLFKWASRGLKYFLLTVLGFVIACVVSHSFGAASLTAMLLSPSLWIWFFRIGVFLFCVFAIAVVIESWS' A
#
# COMPACT_ATOMS: atom_id res chain seq x y z
N MET A 1 1.21 37.72 6.09
CA MET A 1 0.58 36.56 5.41
C MET A 1 1.31 35.31 5.88
N LYS A 2 0.70 34.55 6.79
CA LYS A 2 1.39 33.60 7.69
C LYS A 2 1.61 32.25 6.99
N SER A 3 2.85 31.78 7.07
CA SER A 3 3.39 30.51 6.56
C SER A 3 2.58 29.29 7.04
N ASN A 4 1.70 28.75 6.19
CA ASN A 4 0.99 27.48 6.43
C ASN A 4 1.64 26.28 5.72
N PHE A 5 2.56 26.49 4.78
CA PHE A 5 3.07 25.41 3.94
C PHE A 5 3.97 24.37 4.64
N LYS A 6 4.55 24.66 5.82
CA LYS A 6 5.49 23.75 6.49
C LYS A 6 4.82 22.64 7.32
N ASP A 7 3.59 22.86 7.78
CA ASP A 7 2.86 21.88 8.60
C ASP A 7 2.15 20.83 7.72
N ASP A 8 1.61 21.26 6.57
CA ASP A 8 0.93 20.37 5.61
C ASP A 8 1.86 19.36 4.92
N GLN A 9 3.14 19.71 4.72
CA GLN A 9 4.15 18.82 4.09
C GLN A 9 4.42 17.59 4.97
N ASN A 10 4.65 17.83 6.27
CA ASN A 10 4.81 16.79 7.27
C ASN A 10 3.57 15.90 7.38
N LEU A 11 2.37 16.47 7.22
CA LEU A 11 1.13 15.70 7.22
C LEU A 11 1.06 14.78 6.00
N LEU A 12 1.27 15.28 4.78
CA LEU A 12 1.20 14.45 3.57
C LEU A 12 2.22 13.30 3.59
N PHE A 13 3.46 13.57 3.99
CA PHE A 13 4.47 12.51 4.13
C PHE A 13 4.10 11.49 5.21
N LYS A 14 3.56 11.94 6.35
CA LYS A 14 3.08 11.07 7.43
C LYS A 14 1.87 10.24 7.03
N TRP A 15 0.96 10.79 6.23
CA TRP A 15 -0.19 10.08 5.65
C TRP A 15 0.27 9.06 4.61
N ALA A 16 1.21 9.41 3.72
CA ALA A 16 1.78 8.49 2.74
C ALA A 16 2.56 7.34 3.42
N SER A 17 3.39 7.65 4.42
CA SER A 17 4.12 6.66 5.22
C SER A 17 3.18 5.73 6.00
N ARG A 18 2.12 6.28 6.61
CA ARG A 18 1.06 5.45 7.22
C ARG A 18 0.36 4.58 6.19
N GLY A 19 -0.01 5.14 5.03
CA GLY A 19 -0.65 4.40 3.93
C GLY A 19 0.20 3.23 3.46
N LEU A 20 1.50 3.46 3.25
CA LEU A 20 2.46 2.41 2.89
C LEU A 20 2.58 1.35 3.98
N LYS A 21 2.66 1.75 5.25
CA LYS A 21 2.70 0.82 6.39
C LYS A 21 1.45 -0.06 6.44
N TYR A 22 0.26 0.52 6.30
CA TYR A 22 -0.99 -0.25 6.27
C TYR A 22 -1.06 -1.15 5.04
N PHE A 23 -0.63 -0.67 3.87
CA PHE A 23 -0.55 -1.48 2.67
C PHE A 23 0.33 -2.71 2.85
N LEU A 24 1.56 -2.54 3.36
CA LEU A 24 2.46 -3.64 3.70
C LEU A 24 1.84 -4.62 4.70
N LEU A 25 1.10 -4.11 5.70
CA LEU A 25 0.42 -4.93 6.69
C LEU A 25 -0.73 -5.74 6.08
N THR A 26 -1.47 -5.15 5.15
CA THR A 26 -2.48 -5.85 4.34
C THR A 26 -1.85 -6.91 3.45
N VAL A 27 -0.73 -6.62 2.77
CA VAL A 27 0.02 -7.60 1.97
C VAL A 27 0.43 -8.79 2.85
N LEU A 28 0.99 -8.52 4.03
CA LEU A 28 1.43 -9.54 4.96
C LEU A 28 0.25 -10.41 5.43
N GLY A 29 -0.87 -9.80 5.84
CA GLY A 29 -2.08 -10.51 6.22
C GLY A 29 -2.64 -11.37 5.08
N PHE A 30 -2.60 -10.86 3.85
CA PHE A 30 -3.02 -11.58 2.66
C PHE A 30 -2.14 -12.81 2.39
N VAL A 31 -0.82 -12.66 2.47
CA VAL A 31 0.13 -13.78 2.33
C VAL A 31 -0.13 -14.84 3.39
N ILE A 32 -0.33 -14.44 4.65
CA ILE A 32 -0.63 -15.37 5.75
C ILE A 32 -1.95 -16.11 5.48
N ALA A 33 -3.01 -15.41 5.07
CA ALA A 33 -4.31 -16.01 4.76
C ALA A 33 -4.23 -17.01 3.59
N CYS A 34 -3.43 -16.70 2.56
CA CYS A 34 -3.16 -17.61 1.45
C CYS A 34 -2.40 -18.86 1.92
N VAL A 35 -1.35 -18.71 2.72
CA VAL A 35 -0.58 -19.84 3.26
C VAL A 35 -1.48 -20.72 4.13
N VAL A 36 -2.27 -20.14 5.04
CA VAL A 36 -3.18 -20.89 5.91
C VAL A 36 -4.26 -21.62 5.10
N SER A 37 -4.87 -20.96 4.12
CA SER A 37 -5.87 -21.59 3.23
C SER A 37 -5.28 -22.74 2.43
N HIS A 38 -4.04 -22.61 1.96
CA HIS A 38 -3.32 -23.66 1.27
C HIS A 38 -3.03 -24.85 2.19
N SER A 39 -2.56 -24.59 3.43
CA SER A 39 -2.29 -25.62 4.45
C SER A 39 -3.54 -26.42 4.84
N PHE A 40 -4.71 -25.77 4.86
CA PHE A 40 -5.99 -26.39 5.20
C PHE A 40 -6.66 -27.12 4.02
N GLY A 41 -6.03 -27.15 2.84
CA GLY A 41 -6.61 -27.80 1.65
C GLY A 41 -7.75 -27.01 1.00
N ALA A 42 -7.98 -25.75 1.40
CA ALA A 42 -8.93 -24.84 0.77
C ALA A 42 -8.36 -24.24 -0.53
N ALA A 43 -7.84 -25.11 -1.40
CA ALA A 43 -7.14 -24.74 -2.63
C ALA A 43 -8.01 -23.93 -3.61
N SER A 44 -9.33 -24.10 -3.54
CA SER A 44 -10.33 -23.34 -4.30
C SER A 44 -10.36 -21.87 -3.93
N LEU A 45 -10.26 -21.53 -2.63
CA LEU A 45 -10.16 -20.15 -2.17
C LEU A 45 -8.84 -19.53 -2.61
N THR A 46 -7.73 -20.25 -2.48
CA THR A 46 -6.43 -19.75 -2.95
C THR A 46 -6.40 -19.53 -4.46
N ALA A 47 -7.03 -20.39 -5.26
CA ALA A 47 -7.09 -20.20 -6.71
C ALA A 47 -7.90 -18.95 -7.10
N MET A 48 -8.95 -18.65 -6.35
CA MET A 48 -9.77 -17.44 -6.55
C MET A 48 -9.02 -16.17 -6.11
N LEU A 49 -8.29 -16.25 -4.99
CA LEU A 49 -7.44 -15.19 -4.43
C LEU A 49 -6.19 -14.91 -5.28
N LEU A 50 -5.62 -15.94 -5.89
CA LEU A 50 -4.47 -15.85 -6.79
C LEU A 50 -4.88 -15.57 -8.24
N SER A 51 -6.14 -15.18 -8.47
CA SER A 51 -6.60 -14.81 -9.80
C SER A 51 -5.73 -13.67 -10.35
N PRO A 52 -5.24 -13.77 -11.60
CA PRO A 52 -4.38 -12.76 -12.20
C PRO A 52 -5.03 -11.38 -12.22
N SER A 53 -6.38 -11.31 -12.23
CA SER A 53 -7.13 -10.06 -12.14
C SER A 53 -6.94 -9.35 -10.79
N LEU A 54 -6.99 -10.10 -9.67
CA LEU A 54 -6.73 -9.55 -8.34
C LEU A 54 -5.29 -9.09 -8.21
N TRP A 55 -4.35 -9.86 -8.76
CA TRP A 55 -2.94 -9.48 -8.77
C TRP A 55 -2.68 -8.21 -9.56
N ILE A 56 -3.33 -8.04 -10.73
CA ILE A 56 -3.28 -6.81 -11.52
C ILE A 56 -3.81 -5.61 -10.71
N TRP A 57 -4.94 -5.78 -10.03
CA TRP A 57 -5.56 -4.74 -9.23
C TRP A 57 -4.69 -4.36 -8.03
N PHE A 58 -4.12 -5.36 -7.37
CA PHE A 58 -3.21 -5.20 -6.26
C PHE A 58 -1.95 -4.44 -6.67
N PHE A 59 -1.34 -4.85 -7.79
CA PHE A 59 -0.17 -4.18 -8.34
C PHE A 59 -0.48 -2.73 -8.72
N ARG A 60 -1.65 -2.48 -9.30
CA ARG A 60 -2.10 -1.14 -9.68
C ARG A 60 -2.30 -0.22 -8.47
N ILE A 61 -2.89 -0.75 -7.39
CA ILE A 61 -2.99 -0.03 -6.10
C ILE A 61 -1.59 0.23 -5.52
N GLY A 62 -0.71 -0.77 -5.54
CA GLY A 62 0.66 -0.63 -5.05
C GLY A 62 1.45 0.44 -5.82
N VAL A 63 1.37 0.45 -7.15
CA VAL A 63 1.97 1.48 -8.00
C VAL A 63 1.39 2.86 -7.71
N PHE A 64 0.06 2.97 -7.55
CA PHE A 64 -0.58 4.24 -7.21
C PHE A 64 -0.08 4.79 -5.87
N LEU A 65 -0.02 3.94 -4.84
CA LEU A 65 0.52 4.28 -3.52
C LEU A 65 1.99 4.69 -3.59
N PHE A 66 2.80 3.96 -4.38
CA PHE A 66 4.20 4.28 -4.58
C PHE A 66 4.39 5.64 -5.27
N CYS A 67 3.58 5.96 -6.28
CA CYS A 67 3.62 7.27 -6.93
C CYS A 67 3.27 8.39 -5.94
N VAL A 68 2.21 8.23 -5.14
CA VAL A 68 1.84 9.23 -4.11
C VAL A 68 2.96 9.38 -3.08
N PHE A 69 3.60 8.28 -2.68
CA PHE A 69 4.75 8.31 -1.78
C PHE A 69 5.95 9.04 -2.39
N ALA A 70 6.30 8.74 -3.64
CA ALA A 70 7.40 9.40 -4.35
C ALA A 70 7.15 10.91 -4.50
N ILE A 71 5.92 11.30 -4.85
CA ILE A 71 5.52 12.71 -4.93
C ILE A 71 5.69 13.39 -3.56
N ALA A 72 5.23 12.75 -2.48
CA ALA A 72 5.38 13.29 -1.12
C ALA A 72 6.86 13.49 -0.73
N VAL A 73 7.73 12.52 -1.04
CA VAL A 73 9.18 12.61 -0.78
C VAL A 73 9.84 13.73 -1.59
N VAL A 74 9.52 13.86 -2.88
CA VAL A 74 10.09 14.89 -3.76
C VAL A 74 9.68 16.28 -3.29
N ILE A 75 8.41 16.45 -2.91
CA ILE A 75 7.88 17.69 -2.37
C ILE A 75 8.60 18.08 -1.07
N GLU A 76 8.78 17.13 -0.14
CA GLU A 76 9.52 17.37 1.11
C GLU A 76 11.01 17.69 0.86
N SER A 77 11.62 17.09 -0.16
CA SER A 77 13.03 17.34 -0.52
C SER A 77 13.25 18.71 -1.18
N TRP A 78 12.19 19.37 -1.65
CA TRP A 78 12.23 20.70 -2.27
C TRP A 78 11.93 21.85 -1.28
N SER A 79 11.59 21.54 -0.02
CA SER A 79 11.39 22.53 1.07
C SER A 79 12.65 22.75 1.90
#